data_AF-A0A1Q6M5U2-F1
#
_entry.id   AF-A0A1Q6M5U2-F1
#
_cell.length_a   1.000
_cell.length_b   1.000
_cell.length_c   1.000
_cell.angle_alpha   90.00
_cell.angle_beta   90.00
_cell.angle_gamma   90.00
#
_symmetry.space_group_name_H-M   'P 1'
#
loop_
_entity.id
_entity.type
_entity.pdbx_description
1 polymer ?
#
loop_
_entity_poly.entity_id
_entity_poly.type
_entity_poly.pdbx_seq_one_letter_code
_entity_poly.pdbx_strand_id
1 'polypeptide(L)'
;MRISYLSKTRSLGPGKRFAIWMQGCAKRCKGCINPEGQDLQGGYETDVKKLTDKILENDDITGITISGGEPFLQYEELSYMIRKIKEMSNLDVMLFSGYELEELKRMYPDCMDLLKLVDIFVDGEYIEERNNNSIYRGSDNQHIYFFTNKYSSYSDEILKNKNREFSFDIKDDGEVFFIGIPPKEFYEKFLIKIGGIKNEWKEGIRS
;
A
#
# COMPACT_ATOMS: atom_id res chain seq x y z
N MET A 1 -10.64 14.62 2.85
CA MET A 1 -9.42 13.78 2.82
C MET A 1 -8.57 14.08 1.57
N ARG A 2 -7.25 13.89 1.66
CA ARG A 2 -6.29 13.97 0.54
C ARG A 2 -5.66 12.60 0.29
N ILE A 3 -5.72 12.15 -0.95
CA ILE A 3 -5.25 10.81 -1.35
C ILE A 3 -4.69 10.81 -2.78
N SER A 4 -4.07 9.69 -3.15
CA SER A 4 -4.11 9.15 -4.50
C SER A 4 -4.75 7.75 -4.47
N TYR A 5 -5.25 7.25 -5.60
CA TYR A 5 -5.74 5.87 -5.67
C TYR A 5 -5.44 5.23 -7.02
N LEU A 6 -5.50 3.90 -7.02
CA LEU A 6 -5.59 3.07 -8.20
C LEU A 6 -6.80 2.14 -8.02
N SER A 7 -7.76 2.21 -8.95
CA SER A 7 -9.03 1.51 -8.81
C SER A 7 -8.92 -0.02 -8.91
N LYS A 8 -7.77 -0.52 -9.39
CA LYS A 8 -7.52 -1.95 -9.55
C LYS A 8 -6.03 -2.27 -9.56
N THR A 9 -5.59 -3.13 -8.64
CA THR A 9 -4.27 -3.76 -8.65
C THR A 9 -4.31 -5.12 -7.96
N ARG A 10 -3.30 -5.96 -8.18
CA ARG A 10 -3.09 -7.21 -7.42
C ARG A 10 -1.86 -7.15 -6.51
N SER A 11 -1.04 -6.12 -6.65
CA SER A 11 0.28 -6.08 -6.02
C SER A 11 0.27 -5.56 -4.57
N LEU A 12 -0.87 -5.09 -4.07
CA LEU A 12 -1.00 -4.44 -2.76
C LEU A 12 -1.89 -5.19 -1.78
N GLY A 13 -1.96 -6.51 -1.84
CA GLY A 13 -2.76 -7.29 -0.90
C GLY A 13 -3.43 -8.49 -1.56
N PRO A 14 -4.26 -9.22 -0.80
CA PRO A 14 -4.95 -10.40 -1.31
C PRO A 14 -6.02 -10.03 -2.36
N GLY A 15 -5.97 -10.72 -3.50
CA GLY A 15 -6.98 -10.60 -4.55
C GLY A 15 -6.86 -9.32 -5.38
N LYS A 16 -8.00 -8.81 -5.86
CA LYS A 16 -8.05 -7.56 -6.64
C LYS A 16 -8.38 -6.42 -5.69
N ARG A 17 -7.52 -5.40 -5.63
CA ARG A 17 -7.57 -4.30 -4.67
C ARG A 17 -7.98 -3.00 -5.34
N PHE A 18 -8.84 -2.25 -4.69
CA PHE A 18 -8.81 -0.79 -4.81
C PHE A 18 -7.72 -0.28 -3.87
N ALA A 19 -6.64 0.28 -4.41
CA ALA A 19 -5.51 0.76 -3.62
C ALA A 19 -5.63 2.27 -3.38
N ILE A 20 -5.49 2.68 -2.13
CA ILE A 20 -5.62 4.06 -1.67
C ILE A 20 -4.32 4.41 -0.96
N TRP A 21 -3.64 5.46 -1.41
CA TRP A 21 -2.50 6.04 -0.73
C TRP A 21 -2.94 7.34 -0.06
N MET A 22 -2.96 7.32 1.26
CA MET A 22 -3.27 8.48 2.09
C MET A 22 -2.13 9.49 1.99
N GLN A 23 -2.46 10.78 2.03
CA GLN A 23 -1.45 11.83 1.93
C GLN A 23 -1.04 12.37 3.32
N GLY A 24 0.26 12.65 3.47
CA GLY A 24 0.87 13.21 4.66
C GLY A 24 1.53 12.14 5.53
N CYS A 25 2.77 12.36 5.98
CA CYS A 25 3.43 11.47 6.93
C CYS A 25 4.49 12.19 7.75
N ALA A 26 4.45 12.07 9.08
CA ALA A 26 5.42 12.69 9.98
C ALA A 26 6.69 11.84 10.18
N LYS A 27 6.66 10.53 9.90
CA LYS A 27 7.76 9.60 10.20
C LYS A 27 9.02 9.84 9.35
N ARG A 28 8.86 10.26 8.09
CA ARG A 28 9.96 10.59 7.16
C ARG A 28 11.07 9.52 7.12
N CYS A 29 10.68 8.25 7.06
CA CYS A 29 11.60 7.11 7.08
C CYS A 29 12.69 7.26 6.00
N LYS A 30 13.94 6.93 6.36
CA LYS A 30 15.04 6.86 5.39
C LYS A 30 14.76 5.75 4.39
N GLY A 31 14.83 6.06 3.10
CA GLY A 31 14.49 5.10 2.05
C GLY A 31 13.00 4.81 1.93
N CYS A 32 12.13 5.73 2.38
CA CYS A 32 10.68 5.59 2.21
C CYS A 32 10.33 5.18 0.77
N ILE A 33 9.47 4.17 0.65
CA ILE A 33 8.99 3.60 -0.63
C ILE A 33 8.00 4.51 -1.37
N ASN A 34 7.44 5.49 -0.67
CA ASN A 34 6.43 6.44 -1.17
C ASN A 34 6.75 7.84 -0.62
N PRO A 35 7.91 8.42 -0.98
CA PRO A 35 8.34 9.71 -0.46
C PRO A 35 7.36 10.85 -0.82
N GLU A 36 6.70 10.77 -1.97
CA GLU A 36 5.66 11.69 -2.42
C GLU A 36 4.44 11.70 -1.49
N GLY A 37 4.17 10.58 -0.80
CA GLY A 37 3.10 10.47 0.19
C GLY A 37 3.38 11.24 1.49
N GLN A 38 4.59 11.78 1.70
CA GLN A 38 4.96 12.46 2.95
C GLN A 38 4.47 13.91 3.02
N ASP A 39 4.36 14.60 1.89
CA ASP A 39 3.92 16.00 1.84
C ASP A 39 2.46 16.13 2.28
N LEU A 40 2.13 16.98 3.24
CA LEU A 40 0.75 17.19 3.69
C LEU A 40 -0.13 17.81 2.59
N GLN A 41 0.45 18.49 1.60
CA GLN A 41 -0.27 19.15 0.51
C GLN A 41 -0.27 18.36 -0.80
N GLY A 42 0.37 17.19 -0.83
CA GLY A 42 0.39 16.32 -2.00
C GLY A 42 -0.97 15.72 -2.34
N GLY A 43 -0.97 14.74 -3.26
CA GLY A 43 -2.17 14.06 -3.71
C GLY A 43 -3.25 15.01 -4.25
N TYR A 44 -4.50 14.57 -4.25
CA TYR A 44 -5.65 15.41 -4.53
C TYR A 44 -6.68 15.31 -3.42
N GLU A 45 -7.47 16.36 -3.28
CA GLU A 45 -8.58 16.41 -2.32
C GLU A 45 -9.80 15.68 -2.86
N THR A 46 -10.43 14.87 -2.02
CA THR A 46 -11.68 14.18 -2.34
C THR A 46 -12.63 14.16 -1.16
N ASP A 47 -13.91 14.10 -1.49
CA ASP A 47 -14.96 13.80 -0.52
C ASP A 47 -14.94 12.30 -0.21
N VAL A 48 -14.94 11.96 1.09
CA VAL A 48 -14.86 10.57 1.56
C VAL A 48 -16.08 9.75 1.14
N LYS A 49 -17.27 10.34 1.07
CA LYS A 49 -18.49 9.65 0.65
C LYS A 49 -18.40 9.29 -0.82
N LYS A 50 -18.01 10.26 -1.67
CA LYS A 50 -17.80 10.01 -3.11
C LYS A 50 -16.78 8.90 -3.37
N LEU A 51 -15.68 8.89 -2.61
CA LEU A 51 -14.68 7.82 -2.71
C LEU A 51 -15.26 6.46 -2.27
N THR A 52 -16.01 6.44 -1.16
CA THR A 52 -16.66 5.24 -0.64
C THR A 52 -17.65 4.67 -1.66
N ASP A 53 -18.51 5.50 -2.24
CA ASP A 53 -19.49 5.09 -3.26
C ASP A 53 -18.76 4.50 -4.47
N LYS A 54 -17.70 5.16 -4.94
CA LYS A 54 -16.86 4.67 -6.05
C LYS A 54 -16.25 3.30 -5.78
N ILE A 55 -15.83 3.03 -4.54
CA ILE A 55 -15.30 1.72 -4.14
C ILE A 55 -16.41 0.67 -4.17
N LEU A 56 -17.58 0.99 -3.62
CA LEU A 56 -18.72 0.07 -3.51
C LEU A 56 -19.34 -0.26 -4.87
N GLU A 57 -19.28 0.66 -5.82
CA GLU A 57 -19.75 0.46 -7.20
C GLU A 57 -18.80 -0.43 -8.04
N ASN A 58 -17.60 -0.72 -7.55
CA ASN A 58 -16.61 -1.53 -8.26
C ASN A 58 -16.85 -3.02 -7.98
N ASP A 59 -17.42 -3.72 -8.96
CA ASP A 59 -17.73 -5.16 -8.90
C ASP A 59 -16.53 -6.08 -9.19
N ASP A 60 -15.40 -5.51 -9.62
CA ASP A 60 -14.20 -6.25 -10.03
C ASP A 60 -13.11 -6.28 -8.93
N ILE A 61 -13.42 -5.81 -7.72
CA ILE A 61 -12.51 -5.87 -6.57
C ILE A 61 -13.00 -6.85 -5.52
N THR A 62 -12.06 -7.42 -4.78
CA THR A 62 -12.35 -8.32 -3.64
C THR A 62 -12.10 -7.63 -2.30
N GLY A 63 -11.42 -6.49 -2.31
CA GLY A 63 -11.20 -5.66 -1.14
C GLY A 63 -10.46 -4.36 -1.44
N ILE A 64 -10.12 -3.64 -0.39
CA ILE A 64 -9.39 -2.37 -0.46
C ILE A 64 -8.09 -2.39 0.33
N THR A 65 -7.06 -1.75 -0.21
CA THR A 65 -5.80 -1.54 0.51
C THR A 65 -5.60 -0.07 0.76
N ILE A 66 -5.43 0.28 2.03
CA ILE A 66 -5.20 1.65 2.49
C ILE A 66 -3.75 1.71 2.99
N SER A 67 -2.92 2.48 2.29
CA SER A 67 -1.50 2.67 2.59
C SER A 67 -1.15 4.13 2.36
N GLY A 68 0.07 4.43 1.90
CA GLY A 68 0.50 5.79 1.58
C GLY A 68 1.33 6.42 2.69
N GLY A 69 1.20 7.73 2.86
CA GLY A 69 1.85 8.51 3.90
C GLY A 69 1.56 7.96 5.28
N GLU A 70 0.46 8.41 5.90
CA GLU A 70 0.01 7.89 7.19
C GLU A 70 -1.53 7.95 7.25
N PRO A 71 -2.21 6.80 7.13
CA PRO A 71 -3.67 6.77 7.16
C PRO A 71 -4.29 7.38 8.42
N PHE A 72 -3.66 7.21 9.59
CA PHE A 72 -4.22 7.73 10.84
C PHE A 72 -4.14 9.27 10.95
N LEU A 73 -3.36 9.97 10.14
CA LEU A 73 -3.41 11.44 10.09
C LEU A 73 -4.76 11.98 9.61
N GLN A 74 -5.55 11.17 8.92
CA GLN A 74 -6.90 11.49 8.44
C GLN A 74 -7.92 10.51 9.05
N TYR A 75 -7.80 10.29 10.36
CA TYR A 75 -8.50 9.24 11.11
C TYR A 75 -10.03 9.26 10.98
N GLU A 76 -10.65 10.45 10.97
CA GLU A 76 -12.11 10.58 10.90
C GLU A 76 -12.65 10.08 9.56
N GLU A 77 -12.07 10.53 8.44
CA GLU A 77 -12.46 10.05 7.11
C GLU A 77 -12.09 8.58 6.88
N LEU A 78 -10.92 8.15 7.37
CA LEU A 78 -10.53 6.75 7.35
C LEU A 78 -11.57 5.87 8.05
N SER A 79 -11.98 6.28 9.25
CA SER A 79 -12.96 5.57 10.07
C SER A 79 -14.32 5.50 9.40
N TYR A 80 -14.79 6.62 8.86
CA TYR A 80 -16.04 6.68 8.11
C TYR A 80 -16.03 5.69 6.93
N MET A 81 -14.98 5.74 6.11
CA MET A 81 -14.87 4.93 4.90
C MET A 81 -14.87 3.44 5.22
N ILE A 82 -14.02 2.98 6.15
CA ILE A 82 -13.93 1.56 6.53
C ILE A 82 -15.27 1.08 7.09
N ARG A 83 -15.89 1.84 8.00
CA ARG A 83 -17.19 1.46 8.60
C ARG A 83 -18.26 1.29 7.52
N LYS A 84 -18.36 2.24 6.59
CA LYS A 84 -19.34 2.18 5.50
C LYS A 84 -19.09 1.02 4.54
N ILE A 85 -17.84 0.75 4.20
CA ILE A 85 -17.48 -0.38 3.35
C ILE A 85 -17.88 -1.71 3.99
N LYS A 86 -17.61 -1.89 5.29
CA LYS A 86 -17.99 -3.13 6.00
C LYS A 86 -19.50 -3.24 6.24
N GLU A 87 -20.22 -2.13 6.34
CA GLU A 87 -21.69 -2.11 6.47
C GLU A 87 -22.37 -2.51 5.15
N MET A 88 -21.82 -2.08 4.01
CA MET A 88 -22.49 -2.18 2.71
C MET A 88 -21.94 -3.28 1.80
N SER A 89 -20.84 -3.95 2.18
CA SER A 89 -20.19 -4.94 1.33
C SER A 89 -19.43 -6.00 2.12
N ASN A 90 -18.99 -7.05 1.42
CA ASN A 90 -18.10 -8.08 1.94
C ASN A 90 -16.63 -7.86 1.56
N LEU A 91 -16.29 -6.65 1.09
CA LEU A 91 -14.92 -6.28 0.77
C LEU A 91 -14.06 -6.44 2.02
N ASP A 92 -12.90 -7.10 1.86
CA ASP A 92 -11.90 -7.06 2.92
C ASP A 92 -11.11 -5.76 2.91
N VAL A 93 -10.58 -5.42 4.08
CA VAL A 93 -9.82 -4.20 4.30
C VAL A 93 -8.41 -4.58 4.75
N MET A 94 -7.43 -4.09 4.01
CA MET A 94 -6.03 -4.12 4.42
C MET A 94 -5.58 -2.69 4.71
N LEU A 95 -4.98 -2.46 5.88
CA LEU A 95 -4.58 -1.13 6.34
C LEU A 95 -3.12 -1.14 6.78
N PHE A 96 -2.36 -0.15 6.34
CA PHE A 96 -0.98 0.08 6.77
C PHE A 96 -0.91 1.29 7.71
N SER A 97 0.11 1.32 8.57
CA SER A 97 0.46 2.46 9.42
C SER A 97 1.97 2.49 9.62
N GLY A 98 2.56 3.69 9.63
CA GLY A 98 3.96 3.87 10.03
C GLY A 98 4.14 3.87 11.55
N TYR A 99 3.06 4.07 12.31
CA TYR A 99 3.02 3.93 13.77
C TYR A 99 2.74 2.48 14.16
N GLU A 100 3.39 2.02 15.23
CA GLU A 100 3.10 0.74 15.86
C GLU A 100 1.71 0.77 16.54
N LEU A 101 1.08 -0.40 16.68
CA LEU A 101 -0.24 -0.54 17.28
C LEU A 101 -0.35 0.11 18.67
N GLU A 102 0.68 -0.03 19.50
CA GLU A 102 0.70 0.59 20.84
C GLU A 102 0.87 2.11 20.80
N GLU A 103 1.52 2.67 19.77
CA GLU A 103 1.53 4.11 19.53
C GLU A 103 0.14 4.60 19.14
N LEU A 104 -0.52 3.90 18.20
CA LEU A 104 -1.87 4.23 17.75
C LEU A 104 -2.89 4.21 18.89
N LYS A 105 -2.86 3.19 19.76
CA LYS A 105 -3.75 3.12 20.93
C LYS A 105 -3.59 4.31 21.88
N ARG A 106 -2.39 4.91 21.95
CA ARG A 106 -2.14 6.11 22.76
C ARG A 106 -2.63 7.39 22.07
N MET A 107 -2.50 7.45 20.75
CA MET A 107 -2.88 8.63 19.95
C MET A 107 -4.39 8.70 19.69
N TYR A 108 -5.03 7.53 19.51
CA TYR A 108 -6.43 7.36 19.12
C TYR A 108 -7.07 6.29 20.02
N PRO A 109 -7.64 6.67 21.17
CA PRO A 109 -8.15 5.73 22.17
C PRO A 109 -9.21 4.73 21.66
N ASP A 110 -9.92 5.09 20.59
CA ASP A 110 -10.96 4.30 19.94
C ASP A 110 -10.47 3.54 18.69
N CYS A 111 -9.17 3.60 18.36
CA CYS A 111 -8.63 2.98 17.13
C CYS A 111 -8.90 1.48 17.07
N MET A 112 -8.99 0.81 18.22
CA MET A 112 -9.28 -0.61 18.28
C MET A 112 -10.67 -0.95 17.73
N ASP A 113 -11.64 -0.04 17.83
CA ASP A 113 -12.97 -0.28 17.29
C ASP A 113 -13.00 -0.15 15.76
N LEU A 114 -12.10 0.66 15.20
CA LEU A 114 -11.83 0.66 13.77
C LEU A 114 -11.04 -0.59 13.35
N LEU A 115 -9.96 -0.92 14.05
CA LEU A 115 -9.06 -2.03 13.67
C LEU A 115 -9.74 -3.39 13.71
N LYS A 116 -10.73 -3.61 14.58
CA LYS A 116 -11.58 -4.82 14.56
C LYS A 116 -12.35 -5.03 13.25
N LEU A 117 -12.51 -3.99 12.43
CA LEU A 117 -13.13 -4.04 11.11
C LEU A 117 -12.13 -4.33 9.98
N VAL A 118 -10.83 -4.30 10.28
CA VAL A 118 -9.74 -4.48 9.34
C VAL A 118 -9.31 -5.94 9.31
N ASP A 119 -9.26 -6.55 8.13
CA ASP A 119 -8.94 -7.96 7.98
C ASP A 119 -7.43 -8.23 8.11
N ILE A 120 -6.60 -7.34 7.57
CA ILE A 120 -5.13 -7.37 7.69
C ILE A 120 -4.62 -5.98 8.05
N PHE A 121 -3.94 -5.84 9.17
CA PHE A 121 -3.30 -4.58 9.58
C PHE A 121 -1.78 -4.75 9.61
N VAL A 122 -1.05 -3.79 9.04
CA VAL A 122 0.41 -3.80 8.98
C VAL A 122 0.94 -2.54 9.64
N ASP A 123 1.79 -2.67 10.64
CA ASP A 123 2.27 -1.54 11.43
C ASP A 123 3.78 -1.33 11.35
N GLY A 124 4.23 -0.17 11.83
CA GLY A 124 5.64 0.17 11.98
C GLY A 124 6.31 0.77 10.74
N GLU A 125 7.44 1.42 11.00
CA GLU A 125 8.21 2.15 9.99
C GLU A 125 8.83 1.23 8.93
N TYR A 126 9.04 1.77 7.73
CA TYR A 126 9.82 1.07 6.72
C TYR A 126 11.32 1.20 7.00
N ILE A 127 12.04 0.07 6.93
CA ILE A 127 13.50 0.01 7.06
C ILE A 127 14.06 -0.74 5.85
N GLU A 128 14.71 -0.02 4.94
CA GLU A 128 15.27 -0.56 3.68
C GLU A 128 16.21 -1.75 3.94
N GLU A 129 17.07 -1.66 4.95
CA GLU A 129 18.01 -2.71 5.32
C GLU A 129 17.30 -3.99 5.77
N ARG A 130 16.04 -3.91 6.19
CA ARG A 130 15.19 -5.02 6.61
C ARG A 130 14.16 -5.43 5.54
N ASN A 131 14.22 -4.86 4.35
CA ASN A 131 13.45 -5.34 3.20
C ASN A 131 13.98 -6.72 2.77
N ASN A 132 13.21 -7.76 3.09
CA ASN A 132 13.55 -9.15 2.75
C ASN A 132 12.52 -9.79 1.82
N ASN A 133 11.80 -8.96 1.05
CA ASN A 133 10.78 -9.39 0.10
C ASN A 133 9.59 -10.16 0.71
N SER A 134 9.36 -10.02 2.03
CA SER A 134 8.14 -10.53 2.68
C SER A 134 6.89 -9.98 2.01
N ILE A 135 5.89 -10.83 1.80
CA ILE A 135 4.61 -10.36 1.26
C ILE A 135 3.95 -9.40 2.25
N TYR A 136 3.14 -8.48 1.71
CA TYR A 136 2.26 -7.56 2.46
C TYR A 136 2.93 -6.59 3.44
N ARG A 137 4.25 -6.61 3.61
CA ARG A 137 5.02 -5.61 4.35
C ARG A 137 6.28 -5.23 3.60
N GLY A 138 6.78 -4.03 3.81
CA GLY A 138 8.00 -3.54 3.19
C GLY A 138 9.25 -4.11 3.84
N SER A 139 9.25 -4.19 5.17
CA SER A 139 10.40 -4.61 5.98
C SER A 139 9.98 -5.53 7.11
N ASP A 140 10.88 -6.42 7.55
CA ASP A 140 10.51 -7.46 8.51
C ASP A 140 10.40 -7.01 9.97
N ASN A 141 10.68 -5.74 10.27
CA ASN A 141 10.32 -5.10 11.53
C ASN A 141 8.83 -4.81 11.65
N GLN A 142 8.12 -4.72 10.53
CA GLN A 142 6.70 -4.41 10.50
C GLN A 142 5.90 -5.64 10.93
N HIS A 143 4.90 -5.48 11.79
CA HIS A 143 4.06 -6.58 12.24
C HIS A 143 2.81 -6.68 11.38
N ILE A 144 2.31 -7.90 11.19
CA ILE A 144 1.05 -8.16 10.50
C ILE A 144 0.07 -8.71 11.54
N TYR A 145 -1.06 -8.05 11.68
CA TYR A 145 -2.16 -8.44 12.55
C TYR A 145 -3.35 -8.89 11.71
N PHE A 146 -4.07 -9.89 12.21
CA PHE A 146 -5.31 -10.37 11.63
C PHE A 146 -6.43 -10.15 12.66
N PHE A 147 -7.20 -9.07 12.52
CA PHE A 147 -8.25 -8.75 13.49
C PHE A 147 -9.58 -9.45 13.21
N THR A 148 -9.78 -9.97 11.99
CA THR A 148 -10.92 -10.81 11.63
C THR A 148 -10.47 -12.24 11.35
N ASN A 149 -11.43 -13.17 11.32
CA ASN A 149 -11.15 -14.57 11.04
C ASN A 149 -10.94 -14.87 9.54
N LYS A 150 -11.05 -13.87 8.65
CA LYS A 150 -11.08 -14.07 7.19
C LYS A 150 -9.80 -14.73 6.66
N TYR A 151 -8.66 -14.41 7.25
CA TYR A 151 -7.34 -14.93 6.84
C TYR A 151 -6.70 -15.87 7.85
N SER A 152 -7.40 -16.29 8.91
CA SER A 152 -6.80 -17.11 9.98
C SER A 152 -6.22 -18.43 9.49
N SER A 153 -6.81 -19.05 8.46
CA SER A 153 -6.29 -20.30 7.87
C SER A 153 -5.05 -20.10 7.00
N TYR A 154 -4.76 -18.87 6.57
CA TYR A 154 -3.65 -18.52 5.68
C TYR A 154 -2.57 -17.66 6.38
N SER A 155 -2.77 -17.32 7.66
CA SER A 155 -1.90 -16.40 8.40
C SER A 155 -0.45 -16.87 8.43
N ASP A 156 -0.23 -18.15 8.69
CA ASP A 156 1.11 -18.77 8.70
C ASP A 156 1.80 -18.68 7.33
N GLU A 157 1.06 -18.92 6.26
CA GLU A 157 1.58 -18.80 4.90
C GLU A 157 1.96 -17.34 4.60
N ILE A 158 1.06 -16.41 4.94
CA ILE A 158 1.27 -14.97 4.74
C ILE A 158 2.53 -14.50 5.48
N LEU A 159 2.70 -14.92 6.74
CA LEU A 159 3.82 -14.49 7.58
C LEU A 159 5.18 -15.05 7.09
N LYS A 160 5.18 -16.23 6.46
CA LYS A 160 6.40 -16.93 6.03
C LYS A 160 6.79 -16.63 4.57
N ASN A 161 5.85 -16.25 3.70
CA ASN A 161 6.11 -16.09 2.27
C ASN A 161 7.02 -14.89 1.94
N LYS A 162 7.94 -15.08 0.99
CA LYS A 162 9.01 -14.15 0.58
C LYS A 162 8.97 -13.79 -0.91
N ASN A 163 7.77 -13.73 -1.49
CA ASN A 163 7.58 -13.39 -2.90
C ASN A 163 6.59 -12.22 -3.06
N ARG A 164 6.97 -11.05 -2.57
CA ARG A 164 6.13 -9.85 -2.69
C ARG A 164 5.94 -9.46 -4.15
N GLU A 165 4.68 -9.35 -4.56
CA GLU A 165 4.32 -8.84 -5.87
C GLU A 165 4.51 -7.32 -5.93
N PHE A 166 4.98 -6.82 -7.07
CA PHE A 166 4.97 -5.40 -7.42
C PHE A 166 4.69 -5.29 -8.93
N SER A 167 4.16 -4.15 -9.34
CA SER A 167 3.96 -3.78 -10.74
C SER A 167 4.44 -2.36 -10.97
N PHE A 168 4.58 -1.95 -12.23
CA PHE A 168 4.85 -0.57 -12.57
C PHE A 168 4.20 -0.24 -13.92
N ASP A 169 3.78 1.01 -14.05
CA ASP A 169 3.28 1.58 -15.28
C ASP A 169 4.28 2.59 -15.81
N ILE A 170 4.47 2.64 -17.13
CA ILE A 170 5.30 3.64 -17.80
C ILE A 170 4.37 4.53 -18.62
N LYS A 171 4.42 5.83 -18.37
CA LYS A 171 3.69 6.83 -19.16
C LYS A 171 4.43 7.16 -20.45
N ASP A 172 3.74 7.73 -21.43
CA ASP A 172 4.31 8.08 -22.74
C ASP A 172 5.46 9.10 -22.65
N ASP A 173 5.51 9.90 -21.60
CA ASP A 173 6.61 10.84 -21.30
C ASP A 173 7.81 10.18 -20.60
N GLY A 174 7.74 8.88 -20.34
CA GLY A 174 8.78 8.09 -19.70
C GLY A 174 8.73 8.09 -18.17
N GLU A 175 7.74 8.73 -17.55
CA GLU A 175 7.53 8.64 -16.10
C GLU A 175 7.15 7.20 -15.71
N VAL A 176 7.82 6.65 -14.70
CA VAL A 176 7.55 5.30 -14.18
C VAL A 176 6.86 5.39 -12.83
N PHE A 177 5.67 4.81 -12.74
CA PHE A 177 4.91 4.73 -11.49
C PHE A 177 4.95 3.30 -10.95
N PHE A 178 5.51 3.12 -9.76
CA PHE A 178 5.61 1.82 -9.10
C PHE A 178 4.41 1.55 -8.19
N ILE A 179 3.87 0.34 -8.26
CA ILE A 179 2.79 -0.14 -7.41
C ILE A 179 3.32 -1.32 -6.59
N GLY A 180 3.42 -1.10 -5.28
CA GLY A 180 4.08 -2.05 -4.37
C GLY A 180 5.58 -1.78 -4.25
N ILE A 181 6.28 -2.65 -3.52
CA ILE A 181 7.67 -2.43 -3.12
C ILE A 181 8.54 -3.45 -3.85
N PRO A 182 9.42 -3.02 -4.77
CA PRO A 182 10.35 -3.92 -5.43
C PRO A 182 11.27 -4.66 -4.44
N PRO A 183 11.82 -5.82 -4.82
CA PRO A 183 12.86 -6.46 -4.04
C PRO A 183 14.13 -5.61 -4.02
N LYS A 184 15.00 -5.85 -3.04
CA LYS A 184 16.32 -5.21 -2.98
C LYS A 184 17.08 -5.37 -4.29
N GLU A 185 17.83 -4.34 -4.65
CA GLU A 185 18.65 -4.25 -5.87
C GLU A 185 17.85 -4.30 -7.18
N PHE A 186 16.51 -4.26 -7.12
CA PHE A 186 15.68 -4.27 -8.34
C PHE A 186 16.07 -3.15 -9.30
N TYR A 187 16.13 -1.91 -8.82
CA TYR A 187 16.42 -0.75 -9.66
C TYR A 187 17.79 -0.84 -10.33
N GLU A 188 18.82 -1.23 -9.60
CA GLU A 188 20.17 -1.42 -10.12
C GLU A 188 20.18 -2.47 -11.25
N LYS A 189 19.62 -3.65 -10.99
CA LYS A 189 19.54 -4.74 -11.97
C LYS A 189 18.70 -4.35 -13.18
N PHE A 190 17.58 -3.67 -12.96
CA PHE A 190 16.68 -3.22 -14.02
C PHE A 190 17.36 -2.20 -14.94
N LEU A 191 18.01 -1.17 -14.37
CA LEU A 191 18.70 -0.14 -15.13
C LEU A 191 19.90 -0.70 -15.92
N ILE A 192 20.67 -1.62 -15.32
CA ILE A 192 21.75 -2.33 -16.03
C ILE A 192 21.19 -3.07 -17.25
N LYS A 193 20.07 -3.80 -17.08
CA LYS A 193 19.45 -4.58 -18.16
C LYS A 193 18.93 -3.69 -19.28
N ILE A 194 18.19 -2.63 -18.95
CA ILE A 194 17.64 -1.68 -19.93
C ILE A 194 18.77 -0.92 -20.65
N GLY A 195 19.80 -0.51 -19.93
CA GLY A 195 20.99 0.13 -20.50
C GLY A 195 21.71 -0.78 -21.50
N GLY A 196 21.81 -2.07 -21.21
CA GLY A 196 22.33 -3.08 -22.13
C GLY A 196 21.54 -3.18 -23.44
N ILE A 197 20.20 -3.27 -23.33
CA ILE A 197 19.29 -3.34 -24.51
C ILE A 197 19.47 -2.10 -25.41
N LYS A 198 19.61 -0.90 -24.82
CA LYS A 198 19.82 0.33 -25.59
C LYS A 198 21.12 0.31 -26.39
N ASN A 199 22.17 -0.32 -25.87
CA ASN A 199 23.45 -0.46 -26.56
C ASN A 199 23.34 -1.46 -27.72
N GLU A 200 22.68 -2.60 -27.52
CA GLU A 200 22.40 -3.58 -28.57
C GLU A 200 21.59 -2.97 -29.73
N TRP A 201 20.58 -2.15 -29.43
CA TRP A 201 19.80 -1.44 -30.47
C TRP A 201 20.64 -0.45 -31.27
N LYS A 202 21.53 0.31 -30.62
CA LYS A 202 22.45 1.22 -31.32
C LYS A 202 23.43 0.48 -32.23
N GLU A 203 23.85 -0.72 -31.83
CA GLU A 203 24.73 -1.58 -32.61
C GLU A 203 23.99 -2.24 -33.78
N GLY A 204 22.73 -2.66 -33.59
CA GLY A 204 21.88 -3.25 -34.63
C GLY A 204 21.33 -2.27 -35.69
N ILE A 205 21.34 -0.95 -35.42
CA ILE A 205 20.97 0.09 -36.40
C ILE A 205 22.16 0.44 -37.34
N ARG A 206 23.37 -0.07 -37.07
CA ARG A 206 24.56 0.13 -37.91
C ARG A 206 24.82 -0.97 -38.96
N SER A 207 23.92 -1.94 -39.12
CA SER A 207 23.91 -2.94 -40.20
C SER A 207 22.77 -2.71 -41.16
#